data_AF-A0A2P0A2K0-F1
#
_entry.id   AF-A0A2P0A2K0-F1
#
_cell.length_a   1.000
_cell.length_b   1.000
_cell.length_c   1.000
_cell.angle_alpha   90.00
_cell.angle_beta   90.00
_cell.angle_gamma   90.00
#
_symmetry.space_group_name_H-M   'P 1'
#
loop_
_entity.id
_entity.type
_entity.pdbx_description
1 polymer ?
#
loop_
_entity_poly.entity_id
_entity_poly.type
_entity_poly.pdbx_seq_one_letter_code
_entity_poly.pdbx_strand_id
1 'polypeptide(L)' 'MSINWQEILFHFLGGLGLFLYSIKTMGDGLQQAAGDRLRFYIDKYTSNPFF' A
#
# COMPACT_ATOMS: atom_id res chain seq x y z
N MET A 1 -0.36 -39.71 13.42
CA MET A 1 -0.43 -38.33 12.86
C MET A 1 0.96 -37.97 12.36
N SER A 2 1.16 -37.93 11.04
CA SER A 2 2.40 -37.46 10.42
C SER A 2 2.26 -35.96 10.13
N ILE A 3 3.17 -35.15 10.67
CA ILE A 3 3.22 -33.71 10.38
C ILE A 3 3.69 -33.51 8.94
N ASN A 4 2.90 -32.79 8.13
CA ASN A 4 3.24 -32.46 6.75
C ASN A 4 3.98 -31.12 6.68
N TRP A 5 5.32 -31.18 6.66
CA TRP A 5 6.19 -30.00 6.65
C TRP A 5 6.11 -29.18 5.37
N GLN A 6 5.84 -29.80 4.22
CA GLN A 6 5.76 -29.10 2.94
C GLN A 6 4.54 -28.17 2.91
N GLU A 7 3.40 -28.65 3.38
CA GLU A 7 2.15 -27.87 3.46
C GLU A 7 2.33 -26.65 4.37
N ILE A 8 2.94 -26.83 5.55
CA ILE A 8 3.23 -25.75 6.50
C ILE A 8 4.12 -24.68 5.86
N LEU A 9 5.20 -25.08 5.18
CA LEU A 9 6.12 -24.17 4.51
C LEU A 9 5.45 -23.41 3.36
N PHE A 10 4.63 -24.08 2.55
CA PHE A 10 3.91 -23.44 1.45
C PHE A 10 2.90 -22.41 1.94
N HIS A 11 2.11 -22.73 2.96
CA HIS A 11 1.15 -21.78 3.52
C HIS A 11 1.84 -20.60 4.20
N PHE A 12 2.93 -20.85 4.95
CA PHE A 12 3.66 -19.79 5.61
C PHE A 12 4.32 -18.84 4.62
N LEU A 13 5.10 -19.36 3.66
CA LEU A 13 5.79 -18.54 2.67
C LEU A 13 4.82 -17.88 1.69
N GLY A 14 3.75 -18.57 1.30
CA GLY A 14 2.69 -18.02 0.46
C GLY A 14 1.94 -16.88 1.15
N GLY A 15 1.56 -17.07 2.41
CA GLY A 15 0.93 -16.04 3.24
C GLY A 15 1.86 -14.85 3.47
N LEU A 16 3.13 -15.10 3.80
CA LEU A 16 4.13 -14.06 4.01
C LEU A 16 4.41 -13.26 2.72
N GLY A 17 4.52 -13.94 1.58
CA GLY A 17 4.72 -13.29 0.28
C GLY A 17 3.58 -12.35 -0.09
N LEU A 18 2.33 -12.81 0.04
CA LEU A 18 1.14 -11.98 -0.18
C LEU A 18 1.05 -10.82 0.82
N PHE A 19 1.41 -11.06 2.07
CA PHE A 19 1.39 -10.04 3.11
C PHE A 19 2.38 -8.91 2.82
N LEU A 20 3.64 -9.24 2.53
CA LEU A 20 4.67 -8.26 2.20
C LEU A 20 4.35 -7.50 0.91
N TYR A 21 3.82 -8.18 -0.09
CA TYR A 21 3.33 -7.55 -1.33
C TYR A 21 2.23 -6.53 -1.02
N SER A 22 1.24 -6.92 -0.21
CA SER A 22 0.11 -6.06 0.15
C SER A 22 0.54 -4.80 0.90
N ILE A 23 1.50 -4.91 1.84
CA ILE A 23 2.04 -3.75 2.55
C ILE A 23 2.71 -2.78 1.58
N LYS A 24 3.51 -3.29 0.64
CA LYS A 24 4.17 -2.45 -0.36
C LYS A 24 3.14 -1.70 -1.21
N THR A 25 2.15 -2.42 -1.75
CA THR A 25 1.08 -1.81 -2.56
C THR A 25 0.25 -0.81 -1.77
N MET A 26 0.01 -1.06 -0.49
CA MET A 26 -0.69 -0.11 0.39
C MET A 26 0.12 1.17 0.61
N GLY A 27 1.44 1.06 0.79
CA GLY A 27 2.33 2.22 0.90
C GLY A 27 2.24 3.13 -0.34
N ASP A 28 2.29 2.54 -1.53
CA ASP A 28 2.17 3.26 -2.79
C ASP A 28 0.79 3.95 -2.91
N GLY A 29 -0.30 3.24 -2.59
CA GLY A 29 -1.65 3.78 -2.63
C GLY A 29 -1.90 4.90 -1.61
N LEU A 30 -1.34 4.76 -0.39
CA LEU A 30 -1.40 5.82 0.63
C LEU A 30 -0.59 7.04 0.21
N GLN A 31 0.58 6.86 -0.40
CA GLN A 31 1.40 7.96 -0.90
C GLN A 31 0.70 8.72 -2.02
N GLN A 32 0.06 8.02 -2.96
CA GLN A 32 -0.73 8.64 -4.01
C GLN A 32 -1.92 9.42 -3.45
N ALA A 33 -2.72 8.80 -2.59
CA ALA A 33 -3.88 9.44 -1.97
C ALA A 33 -3.50 10.66 -1.10
N ALA A 34 -2.37 10.58 -0.39
CA ALA A 34 -1.85 11.69 0.39
C ALA A 34 -1.31 12.82 -0.52
N GLY A 35 -0.61 12.47 -1.60
CA GLY A 35 -0.09 13.43 -2.59
C GLY A 35 -1.21 14.21 -3.29
N ASP A 36 -2.26 13.54 -3.73
CA ASP A 36 -3.42 14.17 -4.38
C ASP A 36 -4.15 15.13 -3.43
N ARG A 37 -4.31 14.74 -2.16
CA ARG A 37 -4.91 15.62 -1.14
C ARG A 37 -4.04 16.84 -0.86
N LEU A 38 -2.74 16.66 -0.68
CA LEU A 38 -1.81 17.77 -0.47
C LEU A 38 -1.84 18.73 -1.65
N ARG A 39 -1.83 18.21 -2.89
CA ARG A 39 -1.95 19.02 -4.10
C ARG A 39 -3.26 19.79 -4.14
N PHE A 40 -4.38 19.14 -3.84
CA PHE A 40 -5.68 19.79 -3.75
C PHE A 40 -5.70 20.95 -2.74
N TYR A 41 -5.13 20.76 -1.54
CA TYR A 41 -5.06 21.81 -0.54
C TYR A 41 -4.15 22.96 -0.97
N ILE A 42 -2.96 22.65 -1.51
CA ILE A 42 -2.04 23.67 -2.03
C ILE A 42 -2.74 24.47 -3.12
N ASP A 43 -3.30 23.81 -4.14
CA ASP A 43 -4.01 24.46 -5.24
C ASP A 43 -5.17 25.31 -4.69
N LYS A 44 -5.95 24.82 -3.73
CA LYS A 44 -7.06 25.59 -3.15
C LYS A 44 -6.62 26.89 -2.46
N TYR A 45 -5.49 26.89 -1.75
CA TYR A 45 -5.03 28.06 -1.00
C TYR A 45 -4.09 28.98 -1.80
N THR A 46 -3.49 28.49 -2.89
CA THR A 46 -2.56 29.28 -3.73
C THR A 46 -3.07 29.60 -5.13
N SER A 47 -4.18 29.02 -5.58
CA SER A 47 -4.81 29.44 -6.84
C SER A 47 -5.34 30.86 -6.69
N ASN A 48 -4.63 31.81 -7.30
CA ASN A 48 -5.08 33.18 -7.43
C ASN A 48 -5.98 33.29 -8.67
N PRO A 49 -7.26 33.65 -8.53
CA PRO A 49 -8.18 33.82 -9.66
C PRO A 49 -8.04 35.17 -10.38
N PHE A 50 -7.10 36.02 -9.97
CA PHE A 50 -6.92 37.38 -10.50
C PHE A 50 -5.64 37.59 -11.35
N PHE A 51 -4.90 36.52 -11.67
CA PHE A 51 -3.89 36.49 -12.74
C PHE A 51 -4.04 35.22 -13.58
#